data_AF-A0A482WVM5-F1
#
_entry.id   AF-A0A482WVM5-F1
#
_cell.length_a   1.000
_cell.length_b   1.000
_cell.length_c   1.000
_cell.angle_alpha   90.00
_cell.angle_beta   90.00
_cell.angle_gamma   90.00
#
_symmetry.space_group_name_H-M   'P 1'
#
loop_
_entity.id
_entity.type
_entity.pdbx_description
1 polymer ?
#
loop_
_entity_poly.entity_id
_entity_poly.type
_entity_poly.pdbx_seq_one_letter_code
_entity_poly.pdbx_strand_id
1 'polypeptide(L)'
;MIARRGLSIVNLVENRNEQITECHSIVFAPSSYVKECNDDGNIASKFHDLEGFSILFKDNIGLKGRSQVLNSLLIANNSLEGLPEEIFLKIMQLLQIDDILNVAVTCTKFFSGVRQCSLWIFLLKRDFSLTIDYEGVEQLILKYREEKIK
;
A
#
# COMPACT_ATOMS: atom_id res chain seq x y z
N MET A 1 -22.16 -22.57 22.85
CA MET A 1 -21.95 -21.49 21.86
C MET A 1 -20.44 -21.41 21.64
N ILE A 2 -19.95 -21.78 20.46
CA ILE A 2 -18.50 -21.96 20.24
C ILE A 2 -17.85 -20.58 20.11
N ALA A 3 -17.19 -20.14 21.16
CA ALA A 3 -16.27 -19.02 21.11
C ALA A 3 -15.13 -19.39 20.17
N ARG A 4 -15.00 -18.71 19.02
CA ARG A 4 -13.75 -18.78 18.24
C ARG A 4 -12.72 -17.92 18.97
N ARG A 5 -12.08 -18.48 19.99
CA ARG A 5 -10.91 -17.90 20.71
C ARG A 5 -9.64 -17.91 19.84
N GLY A 6 -9.76 -17.52 18.59
CA GLY A 6 -8.69 -17.63 17.61
C GLY A 6 -8.75 -16.50 16.60
N LEU A 7 -7.63 -16.31 15.91
CA LEU A 7 -7.55 -15.39 14.79
C LEU A 7 -8.49 -15.85 13.68
N SER A 8 -9.19 -14.91 13.07
CA SER A 8 -9.95 -15.11 11.84
C SER A 8 -9.17 -14.56 10.67
N ILE A 9 -9.16 -15.32 9.57
CA ILE A 9 -8.50 -14.95 8.33
C ILE A 9 -9.58 -14.72 7.29
N VAL A 10 -9.52 -13.58 6.62
CA VAL A 10 -10.36 -13.28 5.45
C VAL A 10 -9.45 -13.17 4.25
N ASN A 11 -9.72 -13.98 3.24
CA ASN A 11 -9.03 -13.97 1.97
C ASN A 11 -9.95 -13.37 0.91
N LEU A 12 -9.46 -12.38 0.19
CA LEU A 12 -10.05 -11.86 -1.02
C LEU A 12 -9.24 -12.41 -2.19
N VAL A 13 -9.94 -13.04 -3.14
CA VAL A 13 -9.34 -13.64 -4.32
C VAL A 13 -9.98 -13.01 -5.55
N GLU A 14 -9.17 -12.49 -6.46
CA GLU A 14 -9.66 -12.09 -7.78
C GLU A 14 -9.62 -13.32 -8.71
N ASN A 15 -10.78 -13.65 -9.28
CA ASN A 15 -10.90 -14.67 -10.31
C ASN A 15 -11.20 -13.99 -11.66
N ARG A 16 -10.31 -14.20 -12.62
CA ARG A 16 -10.44 -13.68 -13.97
C ARG A 16 -10.33 -14.84 -14.96
N ASN A 17 -11.38 -15.07 -15.74
CA ASN A 17 -11.45 -16.14 -16.74
C ASN A 17 -11.02 -17.51 -16.16
N GLU A 18 -11.56 -17.84 -14.98
CA GLU A 18 -11.27 -19.09 -14.26
C GLU A 18 -9.84 -19.22 -13.71
N GLN A 19 -9.04 -18.15 -13.75
CA GLN A 19 -7.71 -18.09 -13.15
C GLN A 19 -7.68 -17.15 -11.95
N ILE A 20 -7.02 -17.58 -10.87
CA ILE A 20 -6.75 -16.74 -9.71
C ILE A 20 -5.53 -15.87 -10.02
N THR A 21 -5.72 -14.55 -10.02
CA THR A 21 -4.68 -13.58 -10.38
C THR A 21 -3.92 -13.04 -9.17
N GLU A 22 -4.62 -12.63 -8.12
CA GLU A 22 -4.02 -12.31 -6.82
C GLU A 22 -4.92 -12.70 -5.64
N CYS A 23 -4.31 -12.69 -4.46
CA CYS A 23 -4.97 -12.93 -3.18
C CYS A 23 -4.50 -11.89 -2.15
N HIS A 24 -5.46 -11.24 -1.49
CA HIS A 24 -5.21 -10.35 -0.36
C HIS A 24 -5.80 -10.98 0.90
N SER A 25 -5.02 -11.02 1.98
CA SER A 25 -5.42 -11.66 3.23
C SER A 25 -5.32 -10.69 4.39
N ILE A 26 -6.31 -10.72 5.27
CA ILE A 26 -6.24 -10.07 6.58
C ILE A 26 -6.41 -11.10 7.68
N VAL A 27 -5.74 -10.84 8.79
CA VAL A 27 -5.87 -11.62 10.01
C VAL A 27 -6.30 -10.67 11.12
N PHE A 28 -7.36 -11.02 11.85
CA PHE A 28 -7.82 -10.22 12.98
C PHE A 28 -8.42 -11.12 14.07
N ALA A 29 -8.43 -10.64 15.31
CA ALA A 29 -9.09 -11.32 16.41
C ALA A 29 -10.56 -10.85 16.49
N PRO A 30 -11.56 -11.71 16.30
CA PRO A 30 -12.97 -11.31 16.44
C PRO A 30 -13.30 -10.77 17.83
N SER A 31 -12.61 -11.26 18.86
CA SER A 31 -12.73 -10.78 20.24
C SER A 31 -12.36 -9.30 20.42
N SER A 32 -11.62 -8.71 19.47
CA SER A 32 -11.30 -7.27 19.47
C SER A 32 -12.45 -6.39 19.00
N TYR A 33 -13.50 -6.96 18.41
CA TYR A 33 -14.61 -6.21 17.82
C TYR A 33 -16.01 -6.75 18.21
N VAL A 34 -16.07 -7.98 18.73
CA VAL A 34 -17.31 -8.69 19.06
C VAL A 34 -17.20 -9.27 20.48
N LYS A 35 -18.11 -8.86 21.36
CA LYS A 35 -18.23 -9.44 22.71
C LYS A 35 -18.81 -10.85 22.64
N GLU A 36 -18.22 -11.75 23.42
CA GLU A 36 -18.68 -13.16 23.51
C GLU A 36 -20.04 -13.27 24.20
N CYS A 37 -20.23 -12.53 25.30
CA CYS A 37 -21.50 -12.43 26.01
C CYS A 37 -22.21 -11.13 25.65
N ASN A 38 -23.53 -11.24 25.45
CA ASN A 38 -24.40 -10.11 25.19
C ASN A 38 -25.50 -10.10 26.25
N ASP A 39 -25.16 -9.53 27.40
CA ASP A 39 -25.98 -9.61 28.61
C ASP A 39 -27.31 -8.85 28.46
N ASP A 40 -27.37 -7.88 27.54
CA ASP A 40 -28.49 -6.96 27.36
C ASP A 40 -29.42 -7.36 26.22
N GLY A 41 -29.11 -8.44 25.48
CA GLY A 41 -29.87 -8.90 24.31
C GLY A 41 -29.82 -7.97 23.07
N ASN A 42 -29.34 -6.74 23.20
CA ASN A 42 -29.23 -5.76 22.13
C ASN A 42 -28.05 -6.10 21.19
N ILE A 43 -28.28 -6.17 19.87
CA ILE A 43 -27.21 -6.50 18.93
C ILE A 43 -26.13 -5.42 18.87
N ALA A 44 -26.50 -4.15 19.10
CA ALA A 44 -25.58 -3.03 19.02
C ALA A 44 -24.51 -3.07 20.13
N SER A 45 -24.88 -3.53 21.34
CA SER A 45 -23.95 -3.65 22.48
C SER A 45 -22.93 -4.77 22.32
N LYS A 46 -23.16 -5.69 21.37
CA LYS A 46 -22.28 -6.82 21.07
C LYS A 46 -21.06 -6.41 20.24
N PHE A 47 -21.21 -5.40 19.40
CA PHE A 47 -20.11 -4.89 18.56
C PHE A 47 -19.45 -3.69 19.23
N HIS A 48 -18.13 -3.61 19.14
CA HIS A 48 -17.38 -2.44 19.57
C HIS A 48 -16.23 -2.19 18.61
N ASP A 49 -15.68 -0.97 18.66
CA ASP A 49 -14.60 -0.54 17.78
C ASP A 49 -14.85 -0.87 16.28
N LEU A 50 -16.09 -0.66 15.83
CA LEU A 50 -16.47 -0.88 14.44
C LEU A 50 -15.72 0.05 13.48
N GLU A 51 -15.31 1.22 13.97
CA GLU A 51 -14.48 2.16 13.21
C GLU A 51 -13.09 1.56 12.95
N GLY A 52 -12.40 1.07 13.99
CA GLY A 52 -11.11 0.39 13.85
C GLY A 52 -11.19 -0.82 12.93
N PHE A 53 -12.23 -1.65 13.08
CA PHE A 53 -12.47 -2.77 12.16
C PHE A 53 -12.72 -2.30 10.72
N SER A 54 -13.52 -1.24 10.54
CA SER A 54 -13.84 -0.71 9.21
C SER A 54 -12.58 -0.23 8.49
N ILE A 55 -11.71 0.50 9.19
CA ILE A 55 -10.43 0.98 8.67
C ILE A 55 -9.55 -0.22 8.31
N LEU A 56 -9.33 -1.15 9.24
CA LEU A 56 -8.52 -2.35 9.01
C LEU A 56 -8.99 -3.13 7.77
N PHE A 57 -10.29 -3.37 7.67
CA PHE A 57 -10.89 -4.12 6.57
C PHE A 57 -10.81 -3.37 5.24
N LYS A 58 -11.14 -2.07 5.23
CA LYS A 58 -11.10 -1.25 4.02
C LYS A 58 -9.67 -1.12 3.49
N ASP A 59 -8.70 -0.85 4.35
CA ASP A 59 -7.31 -0.59 3.93
C ASP A 59 -6.62 -1.85 3.39
N ASN A 60 -6.97 -3.02 3.91
CA ASN A 60 -6.27 -4.26 3.55
C ASN A 60 -7.04 -5.17 2.60
N ILE A 61 -8.37 -5.09 2.53
CA ILE A 61 -9.19 -5.89 1.62
C ILE A 61 -9.92 -4.99 0.63
N GLY A 62 -10.73 -4.05 1.13
CA GLY A 62 -11.67 -3.29 0.29
C GLY A 62 -10.98 -2.45 -0.78
N LEU A 63 -10.04 -1.60 -0.39
CA LEU A 63 -9.31 -0.69 -1.27
C LEU A 63 -8.37 -1.45 -2.20
N LYS A 64 -7.64 -2.46 -1.71
CA LYS A 64 -6.74 -3.28 -2.54
C LYS A 64 -7.51 -4.04 -3.61
N GLY A 65 -8.57 -4.75 -3.20
CA GLY A 65 -9.44 -5.48 -4.10
C GLY A 65 -10.07 -4.62 -5.18
N ARG A 66 -10.67 -3.48 -4.76
CA ARG A 66 -11.22 -2.51 -5.70
C ARG A 66 -10.13 -1.99 -6.66
N SER A 67 -8.96 -1.68 -6.14
CA SER A 67 -7.88 -1.13 -6.95
C SER A 67 -7.42 -2.09 -8.02
N GLN A 68 -7.30 -3.36 -7.66
CA GLN A 68 -6.90 -4.43 -8.56
C GLN A 68 -7.91 -4.62 -9.70
N VAL A 69 -9.21 -4.72 -9.37
CA VAL A 69 -10.27 -4.87 -10.39
C VAL A 69 -10.33 -3.66 -11.32
N LEU A 70 -10.21 -2.44 -10.78
CA LEU A 70 -10.20 -1.23 -11.62
C LEU A 70 -8.99 -1.20 -12.55
N ASN A 71 -7.80 -1.53 -12.04
CA ASN A 71 -6.59 -1.60 -12.84
C ASN A 71 -6.70 -2.66 -13.94
N SER A 72 -7.29 -3.82 -13.64
CA SER A 72 -7.45 -4.89 -14.63
C SER A 72 -8.41 -4.51 -15.76
N LEU A 73 -9.36 -3.61 -15.48
CA LEU A 73 -10.29 -3.03 -16.45
C LEU A 73 -9.79 -1.71 -17.08
N LEU A 74 -8.56 -1.27 -16.76
CA LEU A 74 -8.00 0.01 -17.21
C LEU A 74 -8.86 1.23 -16.83
N ILE A 75 -9.57 1.14 -15.71
CA ILE A 75 -10.40 2.22 -15.17
C ILE A 75 -9.58 3.00 -14.15
N ALA A 76 -9.66 4.34 -14.21
CA ALA A 76 -8.97 5.22 -13.28
C ALA A 76 -9.38 4.93 -11.82
N ASN A 77 -8.37 4.91 -10.95
CA ASN A 77 -8.54 4.65 -9.53
C ASN A 77 -8.22 5.90 -8.69
N ASN A 78 -8.89 6.04 -7.56
CA ASN A 78 -8.65 7.09 -6.58
C ASN A 78 -7.59 6.72 -5.52
N SER A 79 -7.08 5.48 -5.53
CA SER A 79 -5.96 5.09 -4.67
C SER A 79 -4.61 5.33 -5.33
N LEU A 80 -3.62 5.75 -4.53
CA LEU A 80 -2.24 5.91 -5.00
C LEU A 80 -1.65 4.56 -5.48
N GLU A 81 -2.05 3.46 -4.85
CA GLU A 81 -1.69 2.09 -5.24
C GLU A 81 -2.27 1.71 -6.60
N GLY A 82 -3.36 2.35 -7.02
CA GLY A 82 -4.04 2.11 -8.28
C GLY A 82 -3.51 2.89 -9.47
N LEU A 83 -2.51 3.76 -9.28
CA LEU A 83 -2.06 4.60 -10.38
C LEU A 83 -1.23 3.81 -11.40
N PRO A 84 -1.30 4.18 -12.69
CA PRO A 84 -0.28 3.79 -13.66
C PRO A 84 1.10 4.24 -13.17
N GLU A 85 2.11 3.43 -13.49
CA GLU A 85 3.47 3.63 -13.01
C GLU A 85 4.05 4.99 -13.43
N GLU A 86 3.73 5.45 -14.63
CA GLU A 86 4.16 6.75 -15.15
C GLU A 86 3.59 7.93 -14.35
N ILE A 87 2.35 7.80 -13.88
CA ILE A 87 1.70 8.82 -13.05
C ILE A 87 2.29 8.80 -11.64
N PHE A 88 2.50 7.62 -11.08
CA PHE A 88 3.16 7.46 -9.79
C PHE A 88 4.55 8.12 -9.79
N LEU A 89 5.39 7.83 -10.80
CA LEU A 89 6.72 8.42 -10.92
C LEU A 89 6.69 9.93 -11.04
N LYS A 90 5.74 10.49 -11.82
CA LYS A 90 5.58 11.95 -11.93
C LYS A 90 5.23 12.58 -10.59
N ILE A 91 4.39 11.94 -9.78
CA ILE A 91 4.09 12.43 -8.42
C ILE A 91 5.37 12.38 -7.58
N MET A 92 6.12 11.26 -7.60
CA MET A 92 7.37 11.14 -6.84
C MET A 92 8.41 12.21 -7.24
N GLN A 93 8.49 12.56 -8.52
CA GLN A 93 9.38 13.62 -9.03
C GLN A 93 9.08 15.03 -8.46
N LEU A 94 7.87 15.25 -7.95
CA LEU A 94 7.46 16.52 -7.32
C LEU A 94 7.78 16.58 -5.82
N LEU A 95 8.13 15.45 -5.21
CA LEU A 95 8.36 15.33 -3.78
C LEU A 95 9.83 15.58 -3.40
N GLN A 96 10.05 15.94 -2.13
CA GLN A 96 11.39 15.95 -1.55
C GLN A 96 11.85 14.52 -1.25
N ILE A 97 13.17 14.32 -1.12
CA ILE A 97 13.74 12.98 -0.94
C ILE A 97 13.17 12.28 0.31
N ASP A 98 12.99 13.03 1.40
CA ASP A 98 12.51 12.49 2.67
C ASP A 98 11.07 11.98 2.53
N ASP A 99 10.23 12.71 1.81
CA ASP A 99 8.86 12.29 1.50
C ASP A 99 8.83 11.04 0.62
N ILE A 100 9.72 10.96 -0.37
CA ILE A 100 9.82 9.78 -1.26
C ILE A 100 10.23 8.54 -0.46
N LEU A 101 11.19 8.68 0.46
CA LEU A 101 11.61 7.59 1.34
C LEU A 101 10.48 7.17 2.29
N ASN A 102 9.73 8.14 2.83
CA ASN A 102 8.55 7.86 3.65
C ASN A 102 7.47 7.09 2.88
N VAL A 103 7.24 7.43 1.61
CA VAL A 103 6.32 6.67 0.74
C VAL A 103 6.86 5.26 0.47
N ALA A 104 8.17 5.11 0.26
CA ALA A 104 8.79 3.82 -0.04
C ALA A 104 8.67 2.82 1.12
N VAL A 105 8.67 3.27 2.38
CA VAL A 105 8.56 2.36 3.54
C VAL A 105 7.13 1.88 3.82
N THR A 106 6.10 2.46 3.18
CA THR A 106 4.70 2.08 3.49
C THR A 106 4.30 0.73 2.89
N CYS A 107 4.77 0.40 1.68
CA CYS A 107 4.46 -0.88 1.04
C CYS A 107 5.49 -1.28 -0.02
N THR A 108 5.54 -2.58 -0.32
CA THR A 108 6.47 -3.16 -1.30
C THR A 108 6.28 -2.62 -2.72
N LYS A 109 5.04 -2.30 -3.10
CA LYS A 109 4.73 -1.73 -4.42
C LYS A 109 5.36 -0.34 -4.60
N PHE A 110 5.18 0.56 -3.63
CA PHE A 110 5.80 1.88 -3.68
C PHE A 110 7.31 1.81 -3.55
N PHE A 111 7.84 0.91 -2.70
CA PHE A 111 9.27 0.64 -2.65
C PHE A 111 9.83 0.27 -4.03
N SER A 112 9.15 -0.62 -4.77
CA SER A 112 9.56 -1.00 -6.13
C SER A 112 9.50 0.18 -7.11
N GLY A 113 8.44 0.98 -7.08
CA GLY A 113 8.31 2.16 -7.94
C GLY A 113 9.38 3.23 -7.66
N VAL A 114 9.70 3.47 -6.37
CA VAL A 114 10.75 4.41 -5.97
C VAL A 114 12.14 3.93 -6.37
N ARG A 115 12.37 2.61 -6.52
CA ARG A 115 13.67 2.07 -6.96
C ARG A 115 14.00 2.29 -8.43
N GLN A 116 13.08 2.82 -9.24
CA GLN A 116 13.34 3.05 -10.65
C GLN A 116 14.49 4.04 -10.89
N CYS A 117 15.47 3.65 -11.70
CA CYS A 117 16.61 4.50 -12.04
C CYS A 117 16.19 5.84 -12.66
N SER A 118 15.15 5.85 -13.49
CA SER A 118 14.61 7.05 -14.14
C SER A 118 14.23 8.13 -13.12
N LEU A 119 13.63 7.75 -11.99
CA LEU A 119 13.28 8.66 -10.90
C LEU A 119 14.53 9.26 -10.27
N TRP A 120 15.49 8.42 -9.88
CA TRP A 120 16.73 8.89 -9.23
C TRP A 120 17.58 9.79 -10.12
N ILE A 121 17.66 9.48 -11.42
CA ILE A 121 18.32 10.36 -12.41
C ILE A 121 17.65 11.72 -12.42
N PHE A 122 16.32 11.77 -12.46
CA PHE A 122 15.58 13.02 -12.43
C PHE A 122 15.86 13.82 -11.16
N LEU A 123 15.79 13.18 -9.99
CA LEU A 123 16.03 13.82 -8.70
C LEU A 123 17.45 14.38 -8.59
N LEU A 124 18.45 13.62 -9.05
CA LEU A 124 19.85 14.07 -9.10
C LEU A 124 20.01 15.30 -10.00
N LYS A 125 19.39 15.30 -11.18
CA LYS A 125 19.41 16.46 -12.09
C LYS A 125 18.72 17.67 -11.47
N ARG A 126 17.57 17.47 -10.83
CA ARG A 126 16.76 18.52 -10.20
C ARG A 126 17.49 19.17 -9.02
N ASP A 127 18.04 18.35 -8.12
CA ASP A 127 18.58 18.82 -6.85
C ASP A 127 20.02 19.35 -6.97
N PHE A 128 20.79 18.83 -7.93
CA PHE A 128 22.21 19.17 -8.11
C PHE A 128 22.55 19.81 -9.46
N SER A 129 21.57 20.07 -10.33
CA SER A 129 21.79 20.65 -11.67
C SER A 129 22.83 19.90 -12.53
N LEU A 130 22.96 18.58 -12.32
CA LEU A 130 23.97 17.74 -12.97
C LEU A 130 23.55 17.37 -14.41
N THR A 131 24.47 17.42 -15.37
CA THR A 131 24.32 16.75 -16.67
C THR A 131 24.84 15.32 -16.56
N ILE A 132 23.95 14.38 -16.21
CA ILE A 132 24.29 12.96 -15.97
C ILE A 132 23.96 12.10 -17.19
N ASP A 133 24.92 11.27 -17.62
CA ASP A 133 24.72 10.11 -18.50
C ASP A 133 24.39 8.85 -17.67
N TYR A 134 23.69 7.88 -18.28
CA TYR A 134 23.12 6.71 -17.61
C TYR A 134 24.13 5.79 -16.91
N GLU A 135 25.42 5.84 -17.26
CA GLU A 135 26.47 4.93 -16.79
C GLU A 135 27.04 5.35 -15.40
N GLY A 136 26.87 6.61 -14.99
CA GLY A 136 27.31 7.13 -13.68
C GLY A 136 26.26 7.10 -12.55
N VAL A 137 25.04 6.63 -12.84
CA VAL A 137 23.87 6.85 -11.99
C VAL A 137 23.91 6.02 -10.70
N GLU A 138 24.36 4.77 -10.75
CA GLU A 138 24.47 3.89 -9.57
C GLU A 138 25.43 4.46 -8.50
N GLN A 139 26.58 4.98 -8.94
CA GLN A 139 27.58 5.61 -8.08
C GLN A 139 27.05 6.90 -7.45
N LEU A 140 26.27 7.69 -8.20
CA LEU A 140 25.63 8.91 -7.72
C LEU A 140 24.47 8.64 -6.75
N ILE A 141 23.70 7.56 -6.96
CA ILE A 141 22.65 7.14 -6.02
C ILE A 141 23.27 6.73 -4.68
N LEU A 142 24.40 6.00 -4.69
CA LEU A 142 25.13 5.65 -3.49
C LEU A 142 25.62 6.90 -2.74
N LYS A 143 26.28 7.82 -3.45
CA LYS A 143 26.73 9.09 -2.87
C LYS A 143 25.57 9.94 -2.31
N TYR A 144 24.43 9.98 -3.00
CA TYR A 144 23.25 10.71 -2.54
C TYR A 144 22.71 10.15 -1.22
N ARG A 145 22.64 8.82 -1.10
CA ARG A 145 22.21 8.15 0.14
C ARG A 145 23.13 8.47 1.32
N GLU A 146 24.43 8.59 1.06
CA GLU A 146 25.43 8.90 2.10
C GLU A 146 25.40 10.37 2.56
N GLU A 147 25.10 11.32 1.66
CA GLU A 147 25.14 12.76 1.99
C GLU A 147 23.85 13.28 2.64
N LYS A 148 22.69 12.67 2.34
CA LYS A 148 21.37 13.13 2.82
C LYS A 148 20.80 12.33 4.00
N ILE A 149 21.31 11.13 4.28
CA ILE A 149 20.95 10.34 5.46
C ILE A 149 22.00 10.62 6.55
N LYS A 150 21.90 11.80 7.17
CA LYS A 150 22.59 12.14 8.43
C LYS A 150 21.58 12.69 9.43
#